data_AF-A0A2N1QQ46-F1
#
_entry.id   AF-A0A2N1QQ46-F1
#
_cell.length_a   1.000
_cell.length_b   1.000
_cell.length_c   1.000
_cell.angle_alpha   90.00
_cell.angle_beta   90.00
_cell.angle_gamma   90.00
#
_symmetry.space_group_name_H-M   'P 1'
#
loop_
_entity.id
_entity.type
_entity.pdbx_description
1 polymer ?
#
loop_
_entity_poly.entity_id
_entity_poly.type
_entity_poly.pdbx_seq_one_letter_code
_entity_poly.pdbx_strand_id
1 'polypeptide(L)'
;MRGMLGKGTVRFSLALLLIVGALALGAPWLGLPDPEEVNLAEKLAAPSAQHLLGTDHLGRDVLSRLIFGSRVSIGSVFVILLLIVAFSTFAGSLAGFAGGVIDGALMRICDIFLTFPT
;
A
#
# COMPACT_ATOMS: atom_id res chain seq x y z
N MET A 1 -16.50 23.63 4.57
CA MET A 1 -15.79 22.35 4.88
C MET A 1 -16.40 21.57 6.06
N ARG A 2 -17.71 21.68 6.35
CA ARG A 2 -18.35 21.11 7.56
C ARG A 2 -19.35 19.96 7.28
N GLY A 3 -19.27 19.33 6.10
CA GLY A 3 -20.30 18.39 5.62
C GLY A 3 -19.83 17.06 5.02
N MET A 4 -18.53 16.79 4.90
CA MET A 4 -18.05 15.65 4.09
C MET A 4 -17.78 14.34 4.84
N LEU A 5 -18.05 14.26 6.14
CA LEU A 5 -17.83 13.03 6.92
C LEU A 5 -19.07 12.73 7.74
N GLY A 6 -20.07 12.15 7.09
CA GLY A 6 -21.09 11.39 7.82
C GLY A 6 -20.36 10.39 8.71
N LYS A 7 -20.63 10.39 10.01
CA LYS A 7 -19.94 9.54 11.00
C LYS A 7 -19.88 8.05 10.55
N GLY A 8 -20.84 7.61 9.74
CA GLY A 8 -20.87 6.28 9.12
C GLY A 8 -19.75 6.01 8.10
N THR A 9 -19.45 6.94 7.19
CA THR A 9 -18.44 6.74 6.13
C THR A 9 -17.03 6.63 6.69
N VAL A 10 -16.69 7.45 7.69
CA VAL A 10 -15.41 7.37 8.40
C VAL A 10 -15.25 6.02 9.09
N ARG A 11 -16.27 5.59 9.83
CA ARG A 11 -16.26 4.31 10.54
C ARG A 11 -16.11 3.13 9.59
N PHE A 12 -16.82 3.16 8.47
CA PHE A 12 -16.73 2.12 7.45
C PHE A 12 -15.32 2.05 6.85
N SER A 13 -14.76 3.20 6.45
CA SER A 13 -13.43 3.26 5.86
C SER A 13 -12.36 2.79 6.84
N LEU A 14 -12.45 3.21 8.10
CA LEU A 14 -11.54 2.77 9.16
C LEU A 14 -11.67 1.27 9.44
N ALA A 15 -12.90 0.74 9.51
CA ALA A 15 -13.14 -0.68 9.70
C ALA A 15 -12.55 -1.51 8.55
N LEU A 16 -12.74 -1.07 7.31
CA LEU A 16 -12.17 -1.75 6.14
C LEU A 16 -10.63 -1.77 6.18
N LEU A 17 -10.00 -0.63 6.50
CA LEU A 17 -8.54 -0.54 6.64
C LEU A 17 -8.02 -1.47 7.74
N LEU A 18 -8.71 -1.52 8.88
CA LEU A 18 -8.34 -2.41 9.99
C LEU A 18 -8.48 -3.89 9.60
N ILE A 19 -9.54 -4.25 8.87
CA ILE A 19 -9.73 -5.63 8.39
C ILE A 19 -8.62 -6.02 7.41
N VAL A 20 -8.34 -5.20 6.41
CA VAL A 20 -7.28 -5.47 5.42
C VAL A 20 -5.92 -5.54 6.11
N GLY A 21 -5.62 -4.62 7.02
CA GLY A 21 -4.38 -4.64 7.80
C GLY A 21 -4.26 -5.88 8.67
N ALA A 22 -5.34 -6.29 9.33
CA ALA A 22 -5.37 -7.50 10.14
C ALA A 22 -5.18 -8.78 9.31
N LEU A 23 -5.80 -8.87 8.12
CA LEU A 23 -5.60 -9.99 7.20
C LEU A 23 -4.16 -10.03 6.66
N ALA A 24 -3.60 -8.88 6.29
CA ALA A 24 -2.24 -8.77 5.80
C ALA A 24 -1.20 -9.20 6.85
N LEU A 25 -1.32 -8.70 8.08
CA LEU A 25 -0.45 -9.09 9.19
C LEU A 25 -0.71 -10.53 9.64
N GLY A 26 -1.97 -10.96 9.55
CA GLY A 26 -2.48 -12.27 9.92
C GLY A 26 -2.14 -13.40 8.95
N ALA A 27 -1.66 -13.08 7.75
CA ALA A 27 -1.38 -14.01 6.65
C ALA A 27 -0.71 -15.34 7.08
N PRO A 28 0.41 -15.36 7.83
CA PRO A 28 1.09 -16.60 8.17
C PRO A 28 0.29 -17.49 9.16
N TRP A 29 -0.66 -16.94 9.91
CA TRP A 29 -1.47 -17.69 10.88
C TRP A 29 -2.81 -18.15 10.32
N LEU A 30 -3.18 -17.71 9.11
CA LEU A 30 -4.44 -18.08 8.47
C LEU A 30 -4.44 -19.50 7.88
N GLY A 31 -3.29 -20.18 7.85
CA GLY A 31 -3.18 -21.53 7.29
C GLY A 31 -3.46 -21.59 5.78
N LEU A 32 -3.22 -20.49 5.07
CA LEU A 32 -3.41 -20.42 3.63
C LEU A 32 -2.34 -21.22 2.88
N PRO A 33 -2.64 -21.76 1.69
CA PRO A 33 -1.66 -22.41 0.83
C PRO A 33 -0.48 -21.49 0.51
N ASP A 34 0.67 -22.04 0.16
CA ASP A 34 1.84 -21.25 -0.22
C ASP A 34 1.50 -20.38 -1.47
N PRO A 35 1.63 -19.05 -1.39
CA PRO A 35 1.31 -18.16 -2.51
C PRO A 35 2.19 -18.35 -3.75
N GLU A 36 3.34 -19.02 -3.61
CA GLU A 36 4.29 -19.26 -4.71
C GLU A 36 4.22 -20.69 -5.28
N GLU A 37 3.43 -21.58 -4.67
CA GLU A 37 3.30 -22.97 -5.12
C GLU A 37 2.58 -23.08 -6.47
N VAL A 38 3.31 -23.54 -7.48
CA VAL A 38 2.83 -23.66 -8.87
C VAL A 38 2.20 -25.04 -9.10
N ASN A 39 0.92 -25.06 -9.47
CA ASN A 39 0.22 -26.28 -9.87
C ASN A 39 -0.42 -26.13 -11.26
N LEU A 40 0.31 -26.48 -12.32
CA LEU A 40 -0.17 -26.33 -13.70
C LEU A 40 -1.41 -27.19 -14.03
N ALA A 41 -1.68 -28.26 -13.27
CA ALA A 41 -2.88 -29.08 -13.46
C ALA A 41 -4.16 -28.33 -13.10
N GLU A 42 -4.07 -27.36 -12.18
CA GLU A 42 -5.18 -26.56 -11.69
C GLU A 42 -5.13 -25.14 -12.27
N LYS A 43 -4.51 -24.94 -13.44
CA LYS A 43 -4.44 -23.62 -14.09
C LYS A 43 -5.83 -23.05 -14.39
N LEU A 44 -6.06 -21.78 -14.02
CA LEU A 44 -7.33 -21.07 -14.26
C LEU A 44 -8.57 -21.83 -13.75
N ALA A 45 -8.41 -22.56 -12.65
CA ALA A 45 -9.51 -23.25 -12.00
C ALA A 45 -10.51 -22.24 -11.43
N ALA A 46 -11.79 -22.55 -11.57
CA ALA A 46 -12.86 -21.75 -10.99
C ALA A 46 -12.84 -21.82 -9.45
N PRO A 47 -13.50 -20.87 -8.75
CA PRO A 47 -13.60 -20.90 -7.29
C PRO A 47 -14.15 -22.23 -6.77
N SER A 48 -13.48 -22.81 -5.77
CA SER A 48 -13.83 -24.08 -5.14
C SER A 48 -13.56 -24.02 -3.63
N ALA A 49 -13.98 -25.06 -2.89
CA ALA A 49 -13.70 -25.14 -1.45
C ALA A 49 -12.18 -25.21 -1.14
N GLN A 50 -11.39 -25.70 -2.08
CA GLN A 50 -9.93 -25.76 -1.98
C GLN A 50 -9.27 -24.44 -2.41
N HIS A 51 -9.83 -23.77 -3.42
CA HIS A 51 -9.39 -22.47 -3.92
C HIS A 51 -10.53 -21.45 -3.86
N LEU A 52 -10.67 -20.76 -2.73
CA LEU A 52 -11.82 -19.89 -2.46
C LEU A 52 -12.04 -18.80 -3.52
N LEU A 53 -10.96 -18.33 -4.16
CA LEU A 53 -11.00 -17.36 -5.25
C LEU A 53 -10.52 -17.94 -6.59
N GLY A 54 -10.34 -19.26 -6.67
CA GLY A 54 -9.75 -19.94 -7.82
C GLY A 54 -8.23 -19.76 -7.90
N THR A 55 -7.69 -20.13 -9.06
CA THR A 55 -6.24 -20.12 -9.33
C THR A 55 -5.87 -19.22 -10.51
N ASP A 56 -4.60 -18.81 -10.57
CA ASP A 56 -4.08 -18.01 -11.67
C ASP A 56 -3.60 -18.84 -12.88
N HIS A 57 -2.94 -18.18 -13.84
CA HIS A 57 -2.39 -18.82 -15.05
C HIS A 57 -1.23 -19.78 -14.79
N LEU A 58 -0.68 -19.82 -13.57
CA LEU A 58 0.30 -20.79 -13.10
C LEU A 58 -0.32 -21.80 -12.12
N GLY A 59 -1.62 -21.72 -11.87
CA GLY A 59 -2.32 -22.57 -10.91
C GLY A 59 -2.04 -22.23 -9.44
N ARG A 60 -1.58 -21.02 -9.15
CA ARG A 60 -1.38 -20.55 -7.77
C ARG A 60 -2.69 -20.05 -7.17
N ASP A 61 -2.91 -20.27 -5.88
CA ASP A 61 -4.11 -19.82 -5.17
C ASP A 61 -4.22 -18.28 -5.12
N VAL A 62 -5.30 -17.75 -5.68
CA VAL A 62 -5.49 -16.28 -5.82
C VAL A 62 -5.70 -15.61 -4.46
N LEU A 63 -6.42 -16.27 -3.53
CA LEU A 63 -6.69 -15.70 -2.20
C LEU A 63 -5.39 -15.55 -1.39
N SER A 64 -4.58 -16.60 -1.37
CA SER A 64 -3.27 -16.57 -0.72
C SER A 64 -2.40 -15.46 -1.31
N ARG A 65 -2.31 -15.37 -2.64
CA ARG A 65 -1.55 -14.30 -3.31
C ARG A 65 -2.04 -12.90 -2.97
N LEU A 66 -3.34 -12.68 -2.84
CA LEU A 66 -3.91 -11.39 -2.45
C LEU A 66 -3.55 -11.04 -1.01
N ILE A 67 -3.70 -11.97 -0.07
CA ILE A 67 -3.44 -11.73 1.35
C ILE A 67 -1.93 -11.53 1.60
N PHE A 68 -1.09 -12.44 1.10
CA PHE A 68 0.37 -12.30 1.23
C PHE A 68 0.91 -11.10 0.45
N GLY A 69 0.38 -10.83 -0.74
CA GLY A 69 0.74 -9.64 -1.54
C GLY A 69 0.37 -8.33 -0.84
N SER A 70 -0.75 -8.29 -0.11
CA SER A 70 -1.15 -7.12 0.67
C SER A 70 -0.15 -6.82 1.80
N ARG A 71 0.38 -7.86 2.47
CA ARG A 71 1.43 -7.71 3.50
C ARG A 71 2.69 -7.06 2.95
N VAL A 72 3.18 -7.54 1.81
CA VAL A 72 4.38 -7.00 1.16
C VAL A 72 4.13 -5.56 0.71
N SER A 73 2.96 -5.27 0.14
CA SER A 73 2.59 -3.94 -0.34
C SER A 73 2.54 -2.92 0.81
N ILE A 74 1.83 -3.25 1.90
CA ILE A 74 1.72 -2.38 3.08
C ILE A 74 3.11 -2.15 3.71
N GLY A 75 3.90 -3.21 3.86
CA GLY A 75 5.26 -3.09 4.41
C GLY A 75 6.15 -2.18 3.57
N SER A 76 6.12 -2.33 2.25
CA SER A 76 6.94 -1.54 1.33
C SER A 76 6.52 -0.07 1.34
N VAL A 77 5.20 0.21 1.26
CA VAL A 77 4.66 1.58 1.32
C VAL A 77 5.01 2.24 2.64
N PHE A 78 4.94 1.52 3.76
CA PHE A 78 5.31 2.04 5.07
C PHE A 78 6.76 2.52 5.12
N VAL A 79 7.70 1.71 4.61
CA VAL A 79 9.12 2.08 4.54
C VAL A 79 9.33 3.29 3.62
N ILE A 80 8.68 3.31 2.46
CA ILE A 80 8.76 4.44 1.52
C ILE A 80 8.27 5.73 2.18
N LEU A 81 7.13 5.70 2.88
CA LEU A 81 6.57 6.87 3.55
C LEU A 81 7.48 7.37 4.68
N LEU A 82 8.09 6.48 5.45
CA LEU A 82 9.07 6.88 6.47
C LEU A 82 10.26 7.63 5.86
N LEU A 83 10.79 7.14 4.74
CA LEU A 83 11.87 7.80 4.03
C LEU A 83 11.43 9.17 3.47
N ILE A 84 10.24 9.22 2.85
CA ILE A 84 9.68 10.49 2.35
C ILE A 84 9.58 11.51 3.48
N VAL A 85 8.98 11.14 4.61
CA VAL A 85 8.85 12.05 5.76
C VAL A 85 10.23 12.49 6.26
N ALA A 86 11.19 11.58 6.41
CA ALA A 86 12.53 11.91 6.86
C ALA A 86 13.21 12.94 5.91
N PHE A 87 13.19 12.70 4.60
CA PHE A 87 13.80 13.59 3.61
C PHE A 87 13.05 14.92 3.48
N SER A 88 11.71 14.89 3.43
CA SER A 88 10.88 16.09 3.33
C SER A 88 11.02 16.97 4.57
N THR A 89 11.01 16.39 5.78
CA THR A 89 11.22 17.14 7.02
C THR A 89 12.63 17.70 7.09
N PHE A 90 13.66 16.94 6.69
CA PHE A 90 15.03 17.44 6.65
C PHE A 90 15.16 18.62 5.69
N ALA A 91 14.75 18.46 4.43
CA ALA A 91 14.81 19.53 3.43
C ALA A 91 13.97 20.75 3.82
N GLY A 92 12.74 20.54 4.30
CA GLY A 92 11.85 21.61 4.75
C GLY A 92 12.41 22.37 5.96
N SER A 93 13.01 21.66 6.92
CA SER A 93 13.66 22.29 8.07
C SER A 93 14.88 23.13 7.68
N LEU A 94 15.66 22.64 6.70
CA LEU A 94 16.83 23.36 6.18
C LEU A 94 16.41 24.66 5.48
N ALA A 95 15.37 24.60 4.63
CA ALA A 95 14.79 25.77 3.98
C ALA A 95 14.30 26.79 5.02
N GLY A 96 13.52 26.32 6.01
CA GLY A 96 12.93 27.19 7.03
C GLY A 96 13.93 27.80 8.01
N PHE A 97 15.03 27.11 8.33
CA PHE A 97 16.03 27.60 9.27
C PHE A 97 17.11 28.48 8.60
N ALA A 98 17.64 28.06 7.45
CA ALA A 98 18.71 28.79 6.78
C ALA A 98 18.18 30.02 6.01
N GLY A 99 16.95 29.93 5.47
CA GLY A 99 16.37 30.98 4.63
C GLY A 99 17.22 31.35 3.40
N GLY A 100 16.88 32.48 2.78
CA GLY A 100 17.69 33.10 1.73
C GLY A 100 17.88 32.21 0.50
N VAL A 101 19.15 31.98 0.11
CA VAL A 101 19.50 31.28 -1.13
C VAL A 101 19.12 29.79 -1.08
N ILE A 102 19.21 29.14 0.09
CA ILE A 102 18.91 27.71 0.24
C ILE A 102 17.40 27.48 0.09
N ASP A 103 16.58 28.31 0.73
CA ASP A 103 15.12 28.28 0.57
C ASP A 103 14.72 28.53 -0.89
N GLY A 104 15.28 29.56 -1.53
CA GLY A 104 15.02 29.87 -2.92
C GLY A 104 15.42 28.76 -3.90
N ALA A 105 16.52 28.04 -3.64
CA ALA A 105 16.94 26.91 -4.47
C ALA A 105 15.97 25.72 -4.32
N LEU A 106 15.58 25.38 -3.09
CA LEU A 106 14.65 24.28 -2.82
C LEU A 106 13.26 24.55 -3.40
N MET A 107 12.74 25.77 -3.25
CA MET A 107 11.46 26.17 -3.84
C MET A 107 11.48 26.05 -5.37
N ARG A 108 12.56 26.47 -6.03
CA ARG A 108 12.68 26.31 -7.49
C ARG A 108 12.67 24.86 -7.96
N ILE A 109 13.29 23.96 -7.20
CA ILE A 109 13.25 22.53 -7.52
C ILE A 109 11.80 22.01 -7.42
N CYS A 110 11.08 22.37 -6.35
CA CYS A 110 9.67 22.01 -6.18
C CYS A 110 8.81 22.53 -7.34
N ASP A 111 8.98 23.80 -7.74
CA ASP A 111 8.24 24.41 -8.84
C ASP A 111 8.46 23.68 -10.18
N ILE A 112 9.69 23.24 -10.45
CA ILE A 112 10.01 22.45 -11.66
C ILE A 112 9.20 21.16 -11.68
N PHE A 113 9.18 20.42 -10.57
CA PHE A 113 8.43 19.16 -10.49
C PHE A 113 6.92 19.38 -10.58
N LEU A 114 6.38 20.43 -9.96
CA LEU A 114 4.95 20.75 -9.96
C LEU A 114 4.45 21.29 -11.32
N THR A 115 5.34 21.77 -12.19
CA THR A 115 4.97 22.30 -13.50
C THR A 115 4.65 21.20 -14.52
N PHE A 116 5.12 19.96 -14.31
CA PHE A 116 4.81 18.84 -15.20
C PHE A 116 3.45 18.23 -14.84
N PRO A 117 2.43 18.29 -15.72
CA PRO A 117 1.19 17.56 -15.50
C PRO A 117 1.45 16.06 -15.65
N THR A 118 1.34 15.33 -14.54
CA THR A 118 1.30 13.85 -14.51
C THR A 118 -0.05 13.31 -14.90
#